data_AF-A0A7C0YDT8-F1
#
_entry.id   AF-A0A7C0YDT8-F1
#
_cell.length_a   1.000
_cell.length_b   1.000
_cell.length_c   1.000
_cell.angle_alpha   90.00
_cell.angle_beta   90.00
_cell.angle_gamma   90.00
#
_symmetry.space_group_name_H-M   'P 1'
#
loop_
_entity.id
_entity.type
_entity.pdbx_description
1 polymer ?
#
loop_
_entity_poly.entity_id
_entity_poly.type
_entity_poly.pdbx_seq_one_letter_code
_entity_poly.pdbx_strand_id
1 'polypeptide(L)'
;MKKVEIGIIGFGTVGAGTYEVLRQNADVIRARVGADVVVAKIADLDLDSDRGVEIDKKILTKEAGEIIHDPNVQVVVELIGGLDHAREYILMAMERGKHVVTANKALLAEYGH
;
A
#
# COMPACT_ATOMS: atom_id res chain seq x y z
N MET A 1 -22.69 0.87 2.04
CA MET A 1 -21.60 1.78 2.49
C MET A 1 -20.47 1.68 1.48
N LYS A 2 -19.80 2.79 1.12
CA LYS A 2 -18.73 2.77 0.11
C LYS A 2 -17.47 2.10 0.71
N LYS A 3 -16.77 1.28 -0.05
CA LYS A 3 -15.50 0.63 0.33
C LYS A 3 -14.37 1.24 -0.49
N VAL A 4 -13.23 1.48 0.15
CA VAL A 4 -11.97 1.91 -0.48
C VAL A 4 -10.92 0.86 -0.17
N GLU A 5 -10.46 0.17 -1.20
CA GLU A 5 -9.42 -0.85 -1.12
C GLU A 5 -8.05 -0.26 -1.38
N ILE A 6 -7.15 -0.55 -0.45
CA ILE A 6 -5.76 -0.11 -0.47
C ILE A 6 -4.85 -1.31 -0.71
N GLY A 7 -3.89 -1.16 -1.62
CA GLY A 7 -2.75 -2.05 -1.72
C GLY A 7 -1.48 -1.41 -1.19
N ILE A 8 -0.68 -2.15 -0.42
CA ILE A 8 0.59 -1.67 0.14
C ILE A 8 1.74 -2.38 -0.57
N ILE A 9 2.71 -1.64 -1.11
CA ILE A 9 3.93 -2.18 -1.70
C ILE A 9 5.09 -1.81 -0.77
N GLY A 10 5.69 -2.80 -0.12
CA GLY A 10 6.69 -2.65 0.92
C GLY A 10 6.12 -2.88 2.32
N PHE A 11 6.56 -3.94 2.97
CA PHE A 11 6.12 -4.39 4.29
C PHE A 11 7.26 -4.46 5.32
N GLY A 12 8.17 -3.49 5.25
CA GLY A 12 9.11 -3.19 6.33
C GLY A 12 8.45 -2.44 7.49
N THR A 13 9.23 -1.75 8.31
CA THR A 13 8.75 -1.03 9.51
C THR A 13 7.58 -0.09 9.24
N VAL A 14 7.67 0.73 8.19
CA VAL A 14 6.61 1.71 7.86
C VAL A 14 5.36 1.02 7.29
N GLY A 15 5.54 -0.03 6.48
CA GLY A 15 4.44 -0.80 5.90
C GLY A 15 3.63 -1.52 6.97
N ALA A 16 4.30 -2.21 7.89
CA ALA A 16 3.68 -2.86 9.04
C ALA A 16 2.97 -1.86 9.96
N GLY A 17 3.61 -0.73 10.27
CA GLY A 17 2.98 0.32 11.07
C GLY A 17 1.75 0.93 10.39
N THR A 18 1.80 1.13 9.07
CA THR A 18 0.66 1.61 8.28
C THR A 18 -0.51 0.64 8.35
N TYR A 19 -0.27 -0.66 8.13
CA TYR A 19 -1.29 -1.70 8.23
C TYR A 19 -1.93 -1.73 9.62
N GLU A 20 -1.12 -1.72 10.68
CA GLU A 20 -1.60 -1.79 12.05
C GLU A 20 -2.44 -0.56 12.42
N VAL A 21 -1.99 0.64 12.06
CA VAL A 21 -2.73 1.88 12.34
C VAL A 21 -4.07 1.90 11.59
N LEU A 22 -4.10 1.47 10.32
CA LEU A 22 -5.35 1.34 9.56
C LEU A 22 -6.32 0.36 10.22
N ARG A 23 -5.82 -0.79 10.68
CA ARG A 23 -6.62 -1.83 11.35
C ARG A 23 -7.16 -1.33 12.70
N GLN A 24 -6.29 -0.83 13.57
CA GLN A 24 -6.67 -0.40 14.93
C GLN A 24 -7.61 0.79 14.95
N ASN A 25 -7.53 1.67 13.94
CA ASN A 25 -8.31 2.91 13.88
C ASN A 25 -9.44 2.85 12.85
N ALA A 26 -9.83 1.64 12.38
CA ALA A 26 -10.79 1.47 11.30
C ALA A 26 -12.11 2.23 11.52
N ASP A 27 -12.67 2.21 12.73
CA ASP A 27 -13.92 2.92 13.03
C ASP A 27 -13.77 4.45 13.02
N VAL A 28 -12.65 4.97 13.54
CA VAL A 28 -12.34 6.41 13.52
C VAL A 28 -12.11 6.90 12.08
N ILE A 29 -11.38 6.12 11.28
CA ILE A 29 -11.14 6.40 9.87
C ILE A 29 -12.46 6.37 9.10
N ARG A 30 -13.28 5.34 9.31
CA ARG A 30 -14.59 5.19 8.68
C ARG A 30 -15.51 6.36 8.99
N ALA A 31 -15.55 6.82 10.25
CA ALA A 31 -16.34 7.97 10.66
C ALA A 31 -15.90 9.28 9.97
N ARG A 32 -14.60 9.45 9.70
CA ARG A 32 -14.04 10.66 9.05
C ARG A 32 -14.16 10.63 7.53
N VAL A 33 -13.90 9.47 6.92
CA VAL A 33 -13.88 9.30 5.46
C VAL A 33 -15.28 9.04 4.90
N GLY A 34 -16.21 8.51 5.72
CA GLY A 34 -17.54 8.09 5.27
C GLY A 34 -17.52 6.80 4.42
N ALA A 35 -16.41 6.07 4.43
CA ALA A 35 -16.21 4.83 3.69
C ALA A 35 -15.38 3.85 4.52
N ASP A 36 -15.54 2.56 4.25
CA ASP A 36 -14.72 1.52 4.87
C ASP A 36 -13.38 1.42 4.14
N VAL A 37 -12.28 1.66 4.85
CA VAL A 37 -10.92 1.65 4.30
C VAL A 37 -10.28 0.31 4.64
N VAL A 38 -10.01 -0.50 3.63
CA VAL A 38 -9.59 -1.90 3.81
C VAL A 38 -8.30 -2.16 3.04
N VAL A 39 -7.32 -2.78 3.70
CA VAL A 39 -6.11 -3.27 3.03
C VAL A 39 -6.45 -4.59 2.34
N ALA A 40 -6.46 -4.56 1.01
CA ALA A 40 -6.80 -5.73 0.19
C ALA A 40 -5.62 -6.67 0.01
N LYS A 41 -4.42 -6.11 -0.16
CA LYS A 41 -3.20 -6.86 -0.44
C LYS A 41 -1.94 -6.08 -0.06
N ILE A 42 -0.90 -6.79 0.32
CA ILE A 42 0.41 -6.25 0.66
C ILE A 42 1.48 -7.04 -0.12
N ALA A 43 2.32 -6.33 -0.85
CA ALA A 43 3.43 -6.90 -1.59
C ALA A 43 4.77 -6.64 -0.88
N ASP A 44 5.55 -7.68 -0.64
CA ASP A 44 6.93 -7.59 -0.14
C ASP A 44 7.77 -8.79 -0.62
N LEU A 45 9.08 -8.62 -0.71
CA LEU A 45 9.98 -9.71 -1.13
C LEU A 45 10.12 -10.78 -0.03
N ASP A 46 9.97 -10.36 1.23
CA ASP A 46 10.10 -11.17 2.44
C ASP A 46 8.74 -11.25 3.17
N LEU A 47 8.07 -12.40 3.01
CA LEU A 47 6.75 -12.68 3.58
C LEU A 47 6.82 -13.45 4.91
N ASP A 48 8.01 -13.85 5.32
CA ASP A 48 8.20 -14.81 6.42
C ASP A 48 8.68 -14.12 7.70
N SER A 49 9.42 -13.02 7.58
CA SER A 49 9.86 -12.27 8.75
C SER A 49 8.70 -11.73 9.57
N ASP A 50 8.80 -11.92 10.89
CA ASP A 50 7.88 -11.30 11.84
C ASP A 50 8.05 -9.78 11.85
N ARG A 51 6.95 -9.08 11.59
CA ARG A 51 6.88 -7.60 11.59
C ARG A 51 6.23 -7.05 12.86
N GLY A 52 5.92 -7.90 13.84
CA GLY A 52 5.30 -7.52 15.12
C GLY A 52 3.84 -7.10 15.01
N VAL A 53 3.16 -7.50 13.93
CA VAL A 53 1.75 -7.18 13.66
C VAL A 53 0.99 -8.45 13.27
N GLU A 54 -0.22 -8.60 13.76
CA GLU A 54 -1.08 -9.72 13.40
C GLU A 54 -1.73 -9.45 12.03
N ILE A 55 -1.44 -10.30 11.05
CA ILE A 55 -1.89 -10.16 9.66
C ILE A 55 -2.33 -11.52 9.08
N ASP A 56 -3.38 -11.50 8.26
CA ASP A 56 -3.75 -12.67 7.46
C ASP A 56 -2.73 -12.89 6.34
N LYS A 57 -1.98 -14.00 6.38
CA LYS A 57 -1.00 -14.33 5.35
C LYS A 57 -1.59 -14.41 3.93
N LYS A 58 -2.90 -14.58 3.77
CA LYS A 58 -3.58 -14.62 2.47
C LYS A 58 -3.55 -13.28 1.73
N ILE A 59 -3.37 -12.17 2.44
CA ILE A 59 -3.26 -10.85 1.82
C ILE A 59 -1.82 -10.49 1.47
N LEU A 60 -0.84 -11.37 1.75
CA LEU A 60 0.56 -11.16 1.41
C LEU A 60 0.87 -11.76 0.03
N THR A 61 1.68 -11.07 -0.76
CA THR A 61 2.20 -11.55 -2.05
C THR A 61 3.62 -11.07 -2.30
N LYS A 62 4.37 -11.76 -3.15
CA LYS A 62 5.67 -11.26 -3.67
C LYS A 62 5.51 -10.37 -4.90
N GLU A 63 4.31 -10.33 -5.47
CA GLU A 63 4.04 -9.71 -6.76
C GLU A 63 3.30 -8.37 -6.60
N ALA A 64 4.03 -7.25 -6.67
CA ALA A 64 3.43 -5.91 -6.65
C ALA A 64 2.40 -5.70 -7.79
N GLY A 65 2.58 -6.41 -8.91
CA GLY A 65 1.64 -6.41 -10.03
C GLY A 65 0.23 -6.87 -9.65
N GLU A 66 0.07 -7.76 -8.66
CA GLU A 66 -1.27 -8.14 -8.17
C GLU A 66 -2.03 -6.95 -7.60
N ILE A 67 -1.34 -6.00 -6.95
CA ILE A 67 -1.94 -4.77 -6.43
C ILE A 67 -2.23 -3.78 -7.56
N ILE A 68 -1.24 -3.58 -8.43
CA ILE A 68 -1.29 -2.57 -9.50
C ILE A 68 -2.32 -2.93 -10.57
N HIS A 69 -2.58 -4.21 -10.80
CA HIS A 69 -3.52 -4.68 -11.82
C HIS A 69 -4.91 -5.03 -11.28
N ASP A 70 -5.10 -5.12 -9.96
CA ASP A 70 -6.42 -5.40 -9.38
C ASP A 70 -7.38 -4.22 -9.62
N PRO A 71 -8.49 -4.41 -10.36
CA PRO A 71 -9.45 -3.33 -10.63
C PRO A 71 -10.18 -2.83 -9.37
N ASN A 72 -10.16 -3.61 -8.27
CA ASN A 72 -10.81 -3.23 -7.02
C ASN A 72 -9.95 -2.31 -6.15
N VAL A 73 -8.62 -2.34 -6.30
CA VAL A 73 -7.70 -1.46 -5.54
C VAL A 73 -7.77 -0.04 -6.10
N GLN A 74 -8.21 0.93 -5.31
CA GLN A 74 -8.26 2.34 -5.71
C GLN A 74 -7.03 3.15 -5.28
N VAL A 75 -6.34 2.71 -4.22
CA VAL A 75 -5.18 3.42 -3.66
C VAL A 75 -3.99 2.48 -3.53
N VAL A 76 -2.83 2.89 -4.05
CA VAL A 76 -1.55 2.20 -3.86
C VAL A 76 -0.69 3.00 -2.89
N VAL A 77 -0.19 2.36 -1.86
CA VAL A 77 0.75 2.92 -0.88
C VAL A 77 2.13 2.33 -1.15
N GLU A 78 3.08 3.13 -1.65
CA GLU A 78 4.43 2.70 -2.00
C GLU A 78 5.44 3.04 -0.88
N LEU A 79 6.16 2.02 -0.41
CA LEU A 79 7.05 2.05 0.77
C LEU A 79 8.33 1.19 0.60
N ILE A 80 8.73 0.82 -0.63
CA ILE A 80 9.90 -0.06 -0.87
C ILE A 80 11.23 0.69 -0.87
N GLY A 81 11.21 2.02 -1.00
CA GLY A 81 12.42 2.83 -1.12
C GLY A 81 13.17 2.60 -2.45
N GLY A 82 14.32 3.25 -2.62
CA GLY A 82 15.04 3.24 -3.90
C GLY A 82 14.37 4.10 -4.97
N LEU A 83 14.83 4.01 -6.22
CA LEU A 83 14.36 4.88 -7.31
C LEU A 83 13.67 4.07 -8.41
N ASP A 84 14.37 3.11 -9.01
CA ASP A 84 13.95 2.48 -10.26
C ASP A 84 12.62 1.74 -10.14
N HIS A 85 12.54 0.69 -9.32
CA HIS A 85 11.30 -0.09 -9.15
C HIS A 85 10.17 0.72 -8.50
N ALA A 86 10.49 1.58 -7.53
CA ALA A 86 9.50 2.44 -6.89
C ALA A 86 8.83 3.37 -7.91
N ARG A 87 9.61 3.98 -8.80
CA ARG A 87 9.11 4.86 -9.86
C ARG A 87 8.27 4.08 -10.86
N GLU A 88 8.73 2.92 -11.29
CA GLU A 88 8.00 2.06 -12.21
C GLU A 88 6.61 1.70 -11.63
N TYR A 89 6.54 1.25 -10.38
CA TYR A 89 5.29 0.89 -9.72
C TYR A 89 4.34 2.07 -9.54
N ILE A 90 4.86 3.24 -9.14
CA ILE A 90 4.06 4.47 -8.99
C ILE A 90 3.45 4.86 -10.34
N LEU A 91 4.26 4.95 -11.40
CA LEU A 91 3.78 5.35 -12.72
C LEU A 91 2.75 4.35 -13.26
N MET A 92 3.01 3.05 -13.15
CA MET A 92 2.07 2.02 -13.57
C MET A 92 0.74 2.04 -12.81
N ALA A 93 0.75 2.40 -11.53
CA ALA A 93 -0.47 2.57 -10.74
C ALA A 93 -1.26 3.80 -11.18
N MET A 94 -0.58 4.93 -11.40
CA MET A 94 -1.20 6.18 -11.88
C MET A 94 -1.80 6.04 -13.28
N GLU A 95 -1.10 5.38 -14.20
CA GLU A 95 -1.59 5.07 -15.55
C GLU A 95 -2.90 4.26 -15.53
N ARG A 96 -3.12 3.48 -14.46
CA ARG A 96 -4.33 2.68 -14.24
C ARG A 96 -5.40 3.43 -13.44
N GLY A 97 -5.23 4.73 -13.23
CA GLY A 97 -6.19 5.59 -12.54
C GLY A 97 -6.23 5.37 -11.03
N LYS A 98 -5.22 4.72 -10.45
CA LYS A 98 -5.12 4.55 -8.99
C LYS A 98 -4.52 5.79 -8.36
N HIS A 99 -4.99 6.13 -7.17
CA HIS A 99 -4.32 7.14 -6.35
C HIS A 99 -3.04 6.54 -5.76
N VAL A 100 -1.99 7.36 -5.63
CA VAL A 100 -0.71 6.93 -5.06
C VAL A 100 -0.40 7.75 -3.81
N VAL A 101 0.01 7.06 -2.75
CA VAL A 101 0.61 7.63 -1.55
C VAL A 101 2.01 7.04 -1.42
N THR A 102 3.05 7.86 -1.23
CA THR A 102 4.42 7.37 -1.07
C THR A 102 5.13 8.11 0.07
N ALA A 103 6.02 7.40 0.76
CA ALA A 103 6.96 7.97 1.71
C ALA A 103 8.39 8.10 1.13
N ASN A 104 8.57 7.83 -0.17
CA ASN A 104 9.88 7.76 -0.81
C ASN A 104 10.43 9.16 -1.17
N LYS A 105 11.12 9.75 -0.19
CA LYS A 105 11.72 11.09 -0.30
C LYS A 105 12.73 11.21 -1.45
N ALA A 106 13.54 10.17 -1.68
CA ALA A 106 14.57 10.19 -2.72
C ALA A 106 13.93 10.24 -4.11
N LEU A 107 12.91 9.40 -4.33
CA LEU A 107 12.15 9.40 -5.58
C LEU A 107 11.45 10.73 -5.84
N LEU A 108 10.81 11.31 -4.82
CA LEU A 108 10.14 12.60 -4.98
C LEU A 108 11.13 13.75 -5.25
N ALA A 109 12.31 13.71 -4.66
CA ALA A 109 13.35 14.72 -4.93
C ALA A 109 13.86 14.64 -6.37
N GLU A 110 14.02 13.43 -6.90
CA GLU A 110 14.54 13.22 -8.26
C GLU A 110 13.45 13.40 -9.34
N TYR A 111 12.23 12.89 -9.10
CA TYR A 111 11.20 12.73 -10.13
C TYR A 111 9.86 13.40 -9.81
N GLY A 112 9.72 14.10 -8.68
CA GLY A 112 8.46 14.69 -8.23
C GLY A 112 8.16 16.10 -8.76
N HIS A 113 8.83 16.54 -9.82
CA HIS A 113 8.73 17.87 -10.40
C HIS A 113 7.82 17.94 -11.63
#